data_AF-A0A2E3XRB9-F1
#
_entry.id   AF-A0A2E3XRB9-F1
#
_cell.length_a   1.000
_cell.length_b   1.000
_cell.length_c   1.000
_cell.angle_alpha   90.00
_cell.angle_beta   90.00
_cell.angle_gamma   90.00
#
_symmetry.space_group_name_H-M   'P 1'
#
loop_
_entity.id
_entity.type
_entity.pdbx_description
1 polymer ?
#
loop_
_entity_poly.entity_id
_entity_poly.type
_entity_poly.pdbx_seq_one_letter_code
_entity_poly.pdbx_strand_id
1 'polypeptide(L)'
;MQKETSELLPGFTEIIVMTTGGTIEKTYDEFDGSLANRESSIRQKILSKLRLPYTKLNVFSLMAKDSLHMTDYDRVLIAKTIEGHLYKKLPIVILHGTDTMAKTANVVHEKLKDNSELVAPIVFTGAMKPMGFEDSDSNQNVTEALLAAKILKPGVYISFHNRVFELPNVRKNKEKRTFESF
;
A
#
# COMPACT_ATOMS: atom_id res chain seq x y z
N MET A 1 -37.43 -4.49 7.93
CA MET A 1 -36.21 -4.82 7.17
C MET A 1 -35.05 -4.73 8.15
N GLN A 2 -34.61 -5.87 8.68
CA GLN A 2 -33.59 -5.94 9.72
C GLN A 2 -32.23 -5.53 9.14
N LYS A 3 -31.51 -4.66 9.87
CA LYS A 3 -30.10 -4.36 9.62
C LYS A 3 -29.31 -5.61 10.01
N GLU A 4 -28.78 -6.34 9.04
CA GLU A 4 -27.74 -7.33 9.27
C GLU A 4 -26.46 -6.59 9.66
N THR A 5 -26.25 -6.42 10.95
CA THR A 5 -24.91 -6.18 11.50
C THR A 5 -24.18 -7.51 11.35
N SER A 6 -23.43 -7.71 10.26
CA SER A 6 -22.63 -8.93 10.11
C SER A 6 -21.58 -8.94 11.23
N GLU A 7 -21.79 -9.78 12.24
CA GLU A 7 -20.77 -10.04 13.24
C GLU A 7 -19.52 -10.56 12.52
N LEU A 8 -18.46 -9.78 12.59
CA LEU A 8 -17.18 -10.10 11.96
C LEU A 8 -16.66 -11.40 12.59
N LEU A 9 -16.25 -12.36 11.76
CA LEU A 9 -15.73 -13.65 12.22
C LEU A 9 -14.57 -13.46 13.22
N PRO A 10 -14.36 -14.39 14.17
CA PRO A 10 -13.18 -14.36 15.04
C PRO A 10 -11.89 -14.29 14.22
N GLY A 11 -11.00 -13.34 14.53
CA GLY A 11 -9.77 -13.10 13.76
C GLY A 11 -9.94 -12.28 12.47
N PHE A 12 -11.11 -11.67 12.27
CA PHE A 12 -11.34 -10.73 11.18
C PHE A 12 -10.54 -9.44 11.38
N THR A 13 -9.86 -8.99 10.31
CA THR A 13 -9.07 -7.77 10.31
C THR A 13 -9.53 -6.84 9.19
N GLU A 14 -9.69 -5.56 9.49
CA GLU A 14 -9.92 -4.54 8.48
C GLU A 14 -8.58 -3.83 8.17
N ILE A 15 -8.27 -3.67 6.89
CA ILE A 15 -7.02 -3.04 6.42
C ILE A 15 -7.38 -1.90 5.48
N ILE A 16 -6.76 -0.75 5.71
CA ILE A 16 -6.84 0.38 4.78
C ILE A 16 -5.78 0.19 3.70
N VAL A 17 -6.17 0.24 2.43
CA VAL A 17 -5.25 0.15 1.30
C VAL A 17 -5.31 1.47 0.54
N MET A 18 -4.21 2.23 0.58
CA MET A 18 -4.09 3.48 -0.17
C MET A 18 -3.20 3.29 -1.38
N THR A 19 -3.53 3.94 -2.49
CA THR A 19 -2.78 3.82 -3.74
C THR A 19 -2.30 5.19 -4.19
N THR A 20 -1.02 5.30 -4.59
CA THR A 20 -0.40 6.59 -4.96
C THR A 20 0.00 6.67 -6.44
N GLY A 21 -0.32 5.65 -7.23
CA GLY A 21 -0.03 5.57 -8.67
C GLY A 21 1.33 4.97 -9.05
N GLY A 22 1.60 4.99 -10.36
CA GLY A 22 2.81 4.46 -11.00
C GLY A 22 2.62 3.03 -11.52
N THR A 23 2.45 2.89 -12.85
CA THR A 23 2.58 1.65 -13.64
C THR A 23 1.54 0.53 -13.38
N ILE A 24 0.92 0.50 -12.20
CA ILE A 24 -0.22 -0.36 -11.83
C ILE A 24 -1.49 -0.02 -12.63
N GLU A 25 -1.58 1.23 -13.09
CA GLU A 25 -2.78 1.85 -13.67
C GLU A 25 -2.69 2.13 -15.17
N LYS A 26 -1.66 1.61 -15.87
CA LYS A 26 -1.66 1.60 -17.35
C LYS A 26 -2.54 0.45 -17.85
N THR A 27 -3.86 0.57 -17.73
CA THR A 27 -4.73 -0.01 -18.76
C THR A 27 -4.70 0.97 -19.92
N TYR A 28 -4.03 0.60 -21.01
CA TYR A 28 -4.25 1.26 -22.28
C TYR A 28 -5.65 0.84 -22.72
N ASP A 29 -6.61 1.76 -22.63
CA ASP A 29 -7.92 1.61 -23.27
C ASP A 29 -7.92 2.58 -24.45
N GLU A 30 -7.79 2.03 -25.65
CA GLU A 30 -7.75 2.80 -26.91
C GLU A 30 -9.14 3.29 -27.33
N PHE A 31 -10.21 2.88 -26.65
CA PHE A 31 -11.57 3.03 -27.17
C PHE A 31 -12.53 3.84 -26.31
N ASP A 32 -12.30 3.93 -25.00
CA ASP A 32 -13.25 4.64 -24.13
C ASP A 32 -12.50 5.66 -23.25
N GLY A 33 -12.59 6.94 -23.62
CA GLY A 33 -12.09 8.06 -22.84
C GLY A 33 -12.80 8.25 -21.48
N SER A 34 -13.47 7.22 -20.96
CA SER A 34 -14.09 7.21 -19.64
C SER A 34 -13.09 6.77 -18.58
N LEU A 35 -12.91 7.63 -17.58
CA LEU A 35 -12.17 7.37 -16.34
C LEU A 35 -12.84 6.23 -15.57
N ALA A 36 -12.61 4.97 -15.95
CA ALA A 36 -12.98 3.83 -15.12
C ALA A 36 -12.41 4.06 -13.71
N ASN A 37 -13.28 4.02 -12.69
CA ASN A 37 -12.97 4.32 -11.29
C ASN A 37 -11.67 3.62 -10.88
N ARG A 38 -10.59 4.37 -10.62
CA ARG A 38 -9.23 3.81 -10.42
C ARG A 38 -9.14 2.81 -9.27
N GLU A 39 -9.97 3.00 -8.25
CA GLU A 39 -10.18 2.05 -7.15
C GLU A 39 -10.67 0.67 -7.64
N SER A 40 -11.50 0.66 -8.69
CA SER A 40 -12.00 -0.55 -9.34
C SER A 40 -10.88 -1.34 -9.98
N SER A 41 -9.90 -0.69 -10.63
CA SER A 41 -8.80 -1.37 -11.34
C SER A 41 -7.90 -2.17 -10.40
N ILE A 42 -7.54 -1.62 -9.24
CA ILE A 42 -6.70 -2.33 -8.25
C ILE A 42 -7.49 -3.44 -7.57
N ARG A 43 -8.76 -3.16 -7.22
CA ARG A 43 -9.69 -4.19 -6.74
C ARG A 43 -9.82 -5.34 -7.74
N GLN A 44 -9.96 -5.03 -9.03
CA GLN A 44 -10.20 -6.01 -10.09
C GLN A 44 -8.94 -6.78 -10.52
N LYS A 45 -7.75 -6.15 -10.52
CA LYS A 45 -6.52 -6.78 -11.05
C LYS A 45 -5.75 -7.62 -10.02
N ILE A 46 -5.76 -7.23 -8.75
CA ILE A 46 -5.07 -7.97 -7.67
C ILE A 46 -6.07 -8.51 -6.68
N LEU A 47 -6.88 -7.65 -6.07
CA LEU A 47 -7.61 -8.04 -4.86
C LEU A 47 -8.71 -9.09 -5.15
N SER A 48 -9.28 -9.07 -6.36
CA SER A 48 -10.22 -10.10 -6.84
C SER A 48 -9.59 -11.49 -6.97
N LYS A 49 -8.27 -11.58 -7.14
CA LYS A 49 -7.52 -12.84 -7.23
C LYS A 49 -7.16 -13.40 -5.86
N LEU A 50 -7.36 -12.63 -4.80
CA LEU A 50 -7.07 -13.02 -3.42
C LEU A 50 -8.32 -13.56 -2.73
N ARG A 51 -8.20 -14.70 -2.06
CA ARG A 51 -9.26 -15.24 -1.19
C ARG A 51 -9.02 -14.74 0.24
N LEU A 52 -9.77 -13.73 0.66
CA LEU A 52 -9.60 -13.03 1.95
C LEU A 52 -10.82 -13.19 2.89
N PRO A 53 -11.18 -14.40 3.35
CA PRO A 53 -12.40 -14.63 4.13
C PRO A 53 -12.39 -13.97 5.52
N TYR A 54 -11.21 -13.62 6.04
CA TYR A 54 -11.04 -12.99 7.35
C TYR A 54 -10.43 -11.59 7.25
N THR A 55 -10.49 -10.96 6.08
CA THR A 55 -9.86 -9.66 5.88
C THR A 55 -10.69 -8.77 4.96
N LYS A 56 -11.12 -7.62 5.49
CA LYS A 56 -11.82 -6.60 4.71
C LYS A 56 -10.85 -5.50 4.31
N LEU A 57 -10.89 -5.17 3.02
CA LEU A 57 -10.04 -4.14 2.45
C LEU A 57 -10.84 -2.87 2.15
N ASN A 58 -10.44 -1.79 2.78
CA ASN A 58 -10.90 -0.43 2.49
C ASN A 58 -9.90 0.22 1.55
N VAL A 59 -10.13 0.04 0.25
CA VAL A 59 -9.26 0.53 -0.82
C VAL A 59 -9.71 1.91 -1.26
N PHE A 60 -8.80 2.87 -1.32
CA PHE A 60 -9.04 4.15 -1.96
C PHE A 60 -7.80 4.71 -2.66
N SER A 61 -8.03 5.50 -3.70
CA SER A 61 -6.98 6.13 -4.49
C SER A 61 -6.61 7.49 -3.91
N LEU A 62 -5.40 7.63 -3.37
CA LEU A 62 -4.90 8.89 -2.83
C LEU A 62 -4.43 9.82 -3.94
N MET A 63 -3.70 9.28 -4.91
CA MET A 63 -3.23 10.00 -6.11
C MET A 63 -2.83 8.99 -7.20
N ALA A 64 -2.57 9.48 -8.40
CA ALA A 64 -2.05 8.67 -9.51
C ALA A 64 -0.82 9.32 -10.12
N LYS A 65 0.34 9.17 -9.45
CA LYS A 65 1.59 9.77 -9.89
C LYS A 65 2.69 8.73 -10.00
N ASP A 66 3.47 8.80 -11.07
CA ASP A 66 4.71 8.04 -11.14
C ASP A 66 5.62 8.47 -9.98
N SER A 67 6.18 7.50 -9.25
CA SER A 67 7.05 7.76 -8.12
C SER A 67 8.28 8.60 -8.49
N LEU A 68 8.76 8.54 -9.74
CA LEU A 68 9.84 9.39 -10.25
C LEU A 68 9.46 10.88 -10.34
N HIS A 69 8.17 11.19 -10.45
CA HIS A 69 7.67 12.55 -10.52
C HIS A 69 7.14 13.08 -9.19
N MET A 70 7.08 12.23 -8.15
CA MET A 70 6.63 12.65 -6.82
C MET A 70 7.56 13.70 -6.21
N THR A 71 6.96 14.78 -5.78
CA THR A 71 7.57 15.91 -5.09
C THR A 71 7.53 15.69 -3.58
N ASP A 72 8.21 16.56 -2.84
CA ASP A 72 8.15 16.50 -1.37
C ASP A 72 6.76 16.91 -0.84
N TYR A 73 6.04 17.77 -1.57
CA TYR A 73 4.63 18.06 -1.27
C TYR A 73 3.77 16.79 -1.33
N ASP A 74 3.95 15.96 -2.36
CA ASP A 74 3.19 14.71 -2.52
C ASP A 74 3.45 13.76 -1.35
N ARG A 75 4.70 13.70 -0.85
CA ARG A 75 5.08 12.83 0.29
C ARG A 75 4.50 13.33 1.60
N VAL A 76 4.49 14.65 1.82
CA VAL A 76 3.85 15.26 2.97
C VAL A 76 2.34 15.06 2.92
N LEU A 77 1.72 15.13 1.74
CA LEU A 77 0.30 14.82 1.56
C LEU A 77 0.00 13.38 1.97
N ILE A 78 0.81 12.40 1.50
CA ILE A 78 0.68 11.00 1.90
C ILE A 78 0.77 10.85 3.43
N ALA A 79 1.77 11.47 4.06
CA ALA A 79 1.94 11.41 5.51
C ALA A 79 0.73 11.99 6.26
N LYS A 80 0.22 13.15 5.83
CA LYS A 80 -0.98 13.78 6.42
C LYS A 80 -2.24 12.94 6.21
N THR A 81 -2.40 12.31 5.06
CA THR A 81 -3.56 11.43 4.81
C THR A 81 -3.50 10.20 5.71
N ILE A 82 -2.32 9.61 5.91
CA ILE A 82 -2.12 8.50 6.86
C ILE A 82 -2.43 8.95 8.28
N GLU A 83 -1.88 10.09 8.72
CA GLU A 83 -2.14 10.70 10.03
C GLU A 83 -3.65 10.86 10.27
N GLY A 84 -4.37 11.41 9.30
CA GLY A 84 -5.82 11.57 9.35
C GLY A 84 -6.63 10.27 9.42
N HIS A 85 -6.01 9.10 9.24
CA HIS A 85 -6.66 7.79 9.40
C HIS A 85 -6.26 7.04 10.68
N LEU A 86 -5.29 7.54 11.46
CA LEU A 86 -4.80 6.85 12.66
C LEU A 86 -5.89 6.64 13.72
N TYR A 87 -6.89 7.55 13.80
CA TYR A 87 -8.05 7.40 14.70
C TYR A 87 -8.83 6.09 14.51
N LYS A 88 -8.73 5.46 13.32
CA LYS A 88 -9.39 4.18 13.03
C LYS A 88 -8.69 3.00 13.70
N LYS A 89 -7.43 3.16 14.13
CA LYS A 89 -6.59 2.11 14.73
C LYS A 89 -6.48 0.85 13.85
N LEU A 90 -6.52 1.05 12.53
CA LEU A 90 -6.41 -0.02 11.54
C LEU A 90 -5.01 -0.02 10.92
N PRO A 91 -4.48 -1.18 10.56
CA PRO A 91 -3.29 -1.26 9.75
C PRO A 91 -3.51 -0.63 8.36
N ILE A 92 -2.44 -0.06 7.81
CA ILE A 92 -2.46 0.67 6.54
C ILE A 92 -1.44 0.04 5.59
N VAL A 93 -1.87 -0.30 4.39
CA VAL A 93 -1.00 -0.72 3.29
C VAL A 93 -0.98 0.38 2.22
N ILE A 94 0.21 0.80 1.80
CA ILE A 94 0.40 1.80 0.76
C ILE A 94 0.97 1.14 -0.49
N LEU A 95 0.21 1.13 -1.58
CA LEU A 95 0.68 0.72 -2.91
C LEU A 95 1.35 1.91 -3.59
N HIS A 96 2.66 1.81 -3.79
CA HIS A 96 3.51 2.91 -4.22
C HIS A 96 4.51 2.46 -5.30
N GLY A 97 4.85 3.36 -6.23
CA GLY A 97 5.92 3.11 -7.20
C GLY A 97 7.29 2.96 -6.52
N THR A 98 8.11 2.02 -7.00
CA THR A 98 9.28 1.57 -6.24
C THR A 98 10.44 2.57 -6.22
N ASP A 99 10.58 3.44 -7.23
CA ASP A 99 11.75 4.32 -7.37
C ASP A 99 11.95 5.29 -6.22
N THR A 100 10.86 5.85 -5.68
CA THR A 100 10.94 6.79 -4.55
C THR A 100 10.19 6.31 -3.31
N MET A 101 9.78 5.03 -3.27
CA MET A 101 9.07 4.43 -2.13
C MET A 101 9.81 4.62 -0.80
N ALA A 102 11.11 4.33 -0.76
CA ALA A 102 11.93 4.51 0.44
C ALA A 102 11.96 5.98 0.91
N LYS A 103 12.01 6.94 -0.02
CA LYS A 103 11.96 8.38 0.32
C LYS A 103 10.60 8.74 0.94
N THR A 104 9.49 8.27 0.36
CA THR A 104 8.15 8.49 0.93
C THR A 104 8.00 7.84 2.30
N ALA A 105 8.40 6.58 2.43
CA ALA A 105 8.31 5.84 3.69
C ALA A 105 9.11 6.53 4.80
N ASN A 106 10.29 7.07 4.50
CA ASN A 106 11.08 7.84 5.46
C ASN A 106 10.38 9.14 5.88
N VAL A 107 9.75 9.88 4.95
CA VAL A 107 8.96 11.08 5.31
C VAL A 107 7.80 10.72 6.25
N VAL A 108 7.11 9.60 6.00
CA VAL A 108 6.03 9.11 6.87
C VAL A 108 6.56 8.69 8.24
N HIS A 109 7.67 7.94 8.27
CA HIS A 109 8.34 7.55 9.51
C HIS A 109 8.70 8.77 10.36
N GLU A 110 9.43 9.75 9.79
CA GLU A 110 9.83 10.96 10.50
C GLU A 110 8.63 11.77 11.01
N LYS A 111 7.54 11.80 10.25
CA LYS A 111 6.31 12.51 10.64
C LYS A 111 5.58 11.84 11.81
N LEU A 112 5.64 10.51 11.92
CA LEU A 112 4.78 9.72 12.81
C LEU A 112 5.53 8.99 13.94
N LYS A 113 6.87 8.98 13.97
CA LYS A 113 7.67 8.21 14.93
C LYS A 113 7.35 8.49 16.41
N ASP A 114 6.95 9.71 16.74
CA ASP A 114 6.58 10.14 18.10
C ASP A 114 5.06 10.31 18.28
N ASN A 115 4.26 9.90 17.29
CA ASN A 115 2.81 10.03 17.35
C ASN A 115 2.19 8.85 18.12
N SER A 116 1.63 9.13 19.30
CA SER A 116 0.99 8.13 20.17
C SER A 116 -0.28 7.49 19.59
N GLU A 117 -0.87 8.08 18.55
CA GLU A 117 -2.00 7.49 17.81
C GLU A 117 -1.57 6.40 16.83
N LEU A 118 -0.27 6.27 16.53
CA LEU A 118 0.26 5.18 15.73
C LEU A 118 0.25 3.88 16.53
N VAL A 119 -0.89 3.18 16.49
CA VAL A 119 -1.13 1.92 17.22
C VAL A 119 -1.28 0.70 16.30
N ALA A 120 -1.04 0.87 14.99
CA ALA A 120 -1.09 -0.18 13.98
C ALA A 120 0.02 0.03 12.93
N PRO A 121 0.47 -1.02 12.22
CA PRO A 121 1.53 -0.90 11.23
C PRO A 121 1.10 -0.14 9.97
N ILE A 122 2.05 0.59 9.39
CA ILE A 122 1.96 1.18 8.05
C ILE A 122 2.98 0.45 7.16
N VAL A 123 2.50 -0.24 6.13
CA VAL A 123 3.34 -1.08 5.26
C VAL A 123 3.30 -0.55 3.83
N PHE A 124 4.43 -0.08 3.33
CA PHE A 124 4.63 0.27 1.93
C PHE A 124 4.95 -0.97 1.11
N THR A 125 4.39 -1.05 -0.10
CA THR A 125 4.74 -2.08 -1.07
C THR A 125 4.47 -1.59 -2.49
N GLY A 126 4.86 -2.39 -3.48
CA GLY A 126 4.73 -2.08 -4.90
C GLY A 126 5.18 -3.26 -5.75
N ALA A 127 5.60 -2.99 -6.99
CA ALA A 127 6.10 -4.00 -7.90
C ALA A 127 7.25 -3.45 -8.74
N MET A 128 8.23 -4.29 -9.07
CA MET A 128 9.26 -3.97 -10.06
C MET A 128 8.70 -4.02 -11.48
N LYS A 129 7.70 -4.88 -11.72
CA LYS A 129 7.01 -4.97 -13.01
C LYS A 129 5.55 -4.49 -12.91
N PRO A 130 5.06 -3.74 -13.92
CA PRO A 130 3.66 -3.31 -13.99
C PRO A 130 2.67 -4.44 -13.69
N MET A 131 1.55 -4.07 -13.09
CA MET A 131 0.42 -5.00 -12.94
C MET A 131 -0.22 -5.32 -14.29
N GLY A 132 -0.37 -6.60 -14.59
CA GLY A 132 -0.99 -7.08 -15.84
C GLY A 132 -0.06 -7.94 -16.69
N PHE A 133 1.24 -7.91 -16.42
CA PHE A 133 2.19 -8.88 -16.96
C PHE A 133 2.13 -10.18 -16.13
N GLU A 134 2.17 -11.34 -16.80
CA GLU A 134 2.10 -12.65 -16.14
C GLU A 134 3.24 -12.86 -15.13
N ASP A 135 4.40 -12.29 -15.41
CA ASP A 135 5.61 -12.38 -14.59
C ASP A 135 5.77 -11.22 -13.60
N SER A 136 4.68 -10.50 -13.30
CA SER A 136 4.65 -9.41 -12.33
C SER A 136 4.75 -9.92 -10.89
N ASP A 137 5.62 -9.28 -10.11
CA ASP A 137 5.82 -9.49 -8.67
C ASP A 137 4.72 -8.83 -7.79
N SER A 138 3.77 -8.13 -8.40
CA SER A 138 2.73 -7.37 -7.71
C SER A 138 1.83 -8.22 -6.79
N ASN A 139 1.35 -9.38 -7.26
CA ASN A 139 0.50 -10.26 -6.44
C ASN A 139 1.25 -10.76 -5.21
N GLN A 140 2.51 -11.16 -5.37
CA GLN A 140 3.35 -11.61 -4.27
C GLN A 140 3.52 -10.49 -3.24
N ASN A 141 4.03 -9.34 -3.68
CA ASN A 141 4.35 -8.23 -2.79
C ASN A 141 3.12 -7.69 -2.05
N VAL A 142 1.96 -7.60 -2.71
CA VAL A 142 0.70 -7.19 -2.06
C VAL A 142 0.23 -8.21 -1.04
N THR A 143 0.30 -9.51 -1.36
CA THR A 143 -0.08 -10.57 -0.41
C THR A 143 0.80 -10.54 0.83
N GLU A 144 2.12 -10.39 0.64
CA GLU A 144 3.09 -10.27 1.73
C GLU A 144 2.83 -9.02 2.58
N ALA A 145 2.55 -7.87 1.95
CA ALA A 145 2.25 -6.64 2.67
C ALA A 145 0.96 -6.73 3.49
N LEU A 146 -0.09 -7.35 2.96
CA LEU A 146 -1.34 -7.58 3.70
C LEU A 146 -1.11 -8.49 4.92
N LEU A 147 -0.27 -9.52 4.79
CA LEU A 147 0.09 -10.38 5.92
C LEU A 147 0.94 -9.62 6.95
N ALA A 148 1.96 -8.90 6.50
CA ALA A 148 2.82 -8.07 7.34
C ALA A 148 2.00 -7.07 8.16
N ALA A 149 1.02 -6.41 7.53
CA ALA A 149 0.12 -5.47 8.18
C ALA A 149 -0.74 -6.08 9.30
N LYS A 150 -0.89 -7.42 9.35
CA LYS A 150 -1.63 -8.11 10.42
C LYS A 150 -0.77 -8.55 11.60
N ILE A 151 0.54 -8.72 11.40
CA ILE A 151 1.42 -9.37 12.39
C ILE A 151 2.49 -8.43 12.96
N LEU A 152 2.79 -7.33 12.26
CA LEU A 152 3.77 -6.37 12.71
C LEU A 152 3.21 -5.46 13.81
N LYS A 153 4.13 -5.01 14.67
CA LYS A 153 3.86 -4.00 15.68
C LYS A 153 3.64 -2.63 15.03
N PRO A 154 3.14 -1.62 15.77
CA PRO A 154 3.03 -0.27 15.25
C PRO A 154 4.39 0.26 14.78
N GLY A 155 4.43 0.84 13.59
CA GLY A 155 5.66 1.26 12.93
C GLY A 155 5.47 1.46 11.43
N VAL A 156 6.52 1.91 10.75
CA VAL A 156 6.55 2.11 9.30
C VAL A 156 7.49 1.10 8.66
N TYR A 157 7.01 0.39 7.66
CA TYR A 157 7.71 -0.73 7.04
C TYR A 157 7.64 -0.67 5.51
N ILE A 158 8.60 -1.32 4.84
CA ILE A 158 8.48 -1.74 3.45
C ILE A 158 8.40 -3.28 3.42
N SER A 159 7.40 -3.83 2.75
CA SER A 159 7.29 -5.28 2.47
C SER A 159 7.54 -5.52 0.98
N PHE A 160 8.60 -6.25 0.66
CA PHE A 160 9.02 -6.46 -0.73
C PHE A 160 9.84 -7.74 -0.89
N HIS A 161 9.53 -8.57 -1.90
CA HIS A 161 10.25 -9.80 -2.23
C HIS A 161 10.53 -10.70 -1.01
N ASN A 162 9.47 -11.04 -0.27
CA ASN A 162 9.50 -11.92 0.89
C ASN A 162 10.31 -11.39 2.09
N ARG A 163 10.55 -10.08 2.15
CA ARG A 163 11.22 -9.42 3.27
C ARG A 163 10.44 -8.21 3.75
N VAL A 164 10.50 -8.00 5.07
CA VAL A 164 10.04 -6.77 5.72
C VAL A 164 11.27 -5.97 6.12
N PHE A 165 11.25 -4.68 5.83
CA PHE A 165 12.27 -3.71 6.20
C PHE A 165 11.63 -2.64 7.08
N GLU A 166 12.09 -2.50 8.31
CA GLU A 166 11.66 -1.45 9.24
C GLU A 166 12.39 -0.14 8.93
N LEU A 167 11.67 0.98 9.00
CA LEU A 167 12.26 2.32 8.85
C LEU A 167 12.81 2.81 10.21
N PRO A 168 13.87 3.63 10.22
CA PRO A 168 14.56 4.23 9.07
C PRO A 168 15.63 3.29 8.45
N ASN A 169 16.46 3.81 7.54
CA ASN A 169 17.60 3.10 6.92
C ASN A 169 17.25 2.00 5.92
N VAL A 170 16.23 2.23 5.08
CA VAL A 170 15.88 1.35 3.96
C VAL A 170 16.08 2.09 2.65
N ARG A 171 16.66 1.43 1.63
CA ARG A 171 16.84 1.99 0.28
C ARG A 171 16.52 1.00 -0.83
N LYS A 172 16.23 1.50 -2.03
CA LYS A 172 16.08 0.68 -3.24
C LYS A 172 17.47 0.25 -3.72
N ASN A 173 17.74 -1.05 -3.75
CA ASN A 173 18.89 -1.62 -4.43
C ASN A 173 18.53 -1.81 -5.92
N LYS A 174 19.07 -0.93 -6.77
CA LYS A 174 18.80 -0.96 -8.22
C LYS A 174 19.45 -2.15 -8.93
N GLU A 175 20.61 -2.59 -8.47
CA GLU A 175 21.35 -3.72 -9.05
C GLU A 175 20.62 -5.04 -8.81
N LYS A 176 20.21 -5.28 -7.56
CA LYS A 176 19.44 -6.46 -7.14
C LYS A 176 17.95 -6.35 -7.43
N ARG A 177 17.48 -5.19 -7.95
CA ARG A 177 16.08 -4.89 -8.22
C ARG A 177 15.18 -5.21 -7.02
N THR A 178 15.56 -4.75 -5.84
CA THR A 178 14.84 -4.99 -4.57
C THR A 178 15.13 -3.87 -3.55
N PHE A 179 14.84 -4.08 -2.28
CA PHE A 179 15.16 -3.18 -1.17
C PHE A 179 16.20 -3.81 -0.23
N GLU A 180 16.94 -2.96 0.48
CA GLU A 180 17.90 -3.38 1.49
C GLU A 180 17.97 -2.37 2.64
N SER A 181 18.35 -2.86 3.81
CA SER A 181 18.76 -2.03 4.94
C SER A 181 20.20 -1.59 4.78
N PHE A 182 20.57 -0.44 5.35
CA PHE A 182 21.93 0.09 5.33
C PHE A 182 22.34 0.75 6.66
#